data_AF-A0A7K4TQ90-F1
#
_entry.id   AF-A0A7K4TQ90-F1
#
_cell.length_a   1.000
_cell.length_b   1.000
_cell.length_c   1.000
_cell.angle_alpha   90.00
_cell.angle_beta   90.00
_cell.angle_gamma   90.00
#
_symmetry.space_group_name_H-M   'P 1'
#
loop_
_entity.id
_entity.type
_entity.pdbx_description
1 polymer ?
#
loop_
_entity_poly.entity_id
_entity_poly.type
_entity_poly.pdbx_seq_one_letter_code
_entity_poly.pdbx_strand_id
1 'polypeptide(L)'
;GFFQSYAVEVDIKDASNATCLYADWMMKFLITYESNSGDYKTTTLNLSSSVTHNGSLCGNDTQAALVAVQFGEGHSWSINMTKNNETYQGDFITLTYNTNDTAVFPDAKRKGPVTVLVKDPLHPVQLNTVFVCHNSYFIEAENITQIFWNVTVEAFVQNGTVSKK
;
A
#
# COMPACT_ATOMS: atom_id res chain seq x y z
N GLY A 1 -18.63 -0.55 18.15
CA GLY A 1 -18.87 -0.50 16.69
C GLY A 1 -17.86 -1.38 16.01
N PHE A 2 -18.27 -2.18 15.04
CA PHE A 2 -17.36 -3.00 14.25
C PHE A 2 -16.39 -2.09 13.48
N PHE A 3 -15.09 -2.18 13.74
CA PHE A 3 -14.08 -1.60 12.85
C PHE A 3 -14.08 -2.44 11.58
N GLN A 4 -14.73 -1.93 10.53
CA GLN A 4 -14.77 -2.62 9.25
C GLN A 4 -13.44 -2.35 8.53
N SER A 5 -12.51 -3.29 8.63
CA SER A 5 -11.29 -3.31 7.85
C SER A 5 -11.47 -4.20 6.64
N TYR A 6 -11.11 -3.71 5.46
CA TYR A 6 -11.17 -4.46 4.22
C TYR A 6 -9.78 -5.00 3.88
N ALA A 7 -9.74 -6.27 3.45
CA ALA A 7 -8.56 -6.83 2.81
C ALA A 7 -8.51 -6.34 1.36
N VAL A 8 -7.31 -6.04 0.91
CA VAL A 8 -7.01 -5.71 -0.48
C VAL A 8 -6.21 -6.87 -1.04
N GLU A 9 -6.78 -7.51 -2.05
CA GLU A 9 -6.14 -8.57 -2.80
C GLU A 9 -5.81 -8.03 -4.21
N VAL A 10 -4.58 -8.24 -4.63
CA VAL A 10 -4.07 -7.88 -5.95
C VAL A 10 -3.33 -9.09 -6.53
N ASP A 11 -3.86 -9.60 -7.65
CA ASP A 11 -3.22 -10.60 -8.50
C ASP A 11 -2.85 -9.93 -9.82
N ILE A 12 -1.58 -9.51 -9.94
CA ILE A 12 -1.06 -8.88 -11.15
C ILE A 12 -0.57 -9.96 -12.08
N LYS A 13 -1.01 -9.90 -13.34
CA LYS A 13 -0.64 -10.83 -14.38
C LYS A 13 0.22 -10.17 -15.45
N ASP A 14 1.15 -10.94 -15.99
CA ASP A 14 1.96 -10.52 -17.11
C ASP A 14 1.19 -10.62 -18.45
N ALA A 15 1.87 -10.30 -19.55
CA ALA A 15 1.29 -10.38 -20.90
C ALA A 15 0.90 -11.81 -21.32
N SER A 16 1.41 -12.84 -20.64
CA SER A 16 1.04 -14.24 -20.84
C SER A 16 -0.11 -14.71 -19.93
N ASN A 17 -0.70 -13.78 -19.18
CA ASN A 17 -1.76 -14.03 -18.20
C ASN A 17 -1.31 -14.92 -17.02
N ALA A 18 0.00 -14.94 -16.73
CA ALA A 18 0.59 -15.61 -15.59
C ALA A 18 0.76 -14.63 -14.41
N THR A 19 0.41 -15.05 -13.19
CA THR A 19 0.62 -14.24 -11.98
C THR A 19 2.10 -13.92 -11.82
N CYS A 20 2.45 -12.64 -11.81
CA CYS A 20 3.81 -12.15 -11.64
C CYS A 20 4.03 -11.51 -10.27
N LEU A 21 2.94 -11.10 -9.61
CA LEU A 21 2.94 -10.47 -8.30
C LEU A 21 1.60 -10.75 -7.64
N TYR A 22 1.64 -11.32 -6.45
CA TYR A 22 0.49 -11.51 -5.59
C TYR A 22 0.67 -10.73 -4.30
N ALA A 23 -0.36 -10.01 -3.88
CA ALA A 23 -0.39 -9.31 -2.62
C ALA A 23 -1.79 -9.34 -2.01
N ASP A 24 -1.89 -9.69 -0.74
CA ASP A 24 -3.10 -9.65 0.07
C ASP A 24 -2.75 -9.05 1.42
N TRP A 25 -3.40 -7.94 1.79
CA TRP A 25 -3.12 -7.29 3.05
C TRP A 25 -4.28 -6.44 3.55
N MET A 26 -4.22 -6.07 4.82
CA MET A 26 -5.08 -5.07 5.42
C MET A 26 -4.25 -3.88 5.85
N MET A 27 -4.79 -2.67 5.70
CA MET A 27 -4.14 -1.47 6.21
C MET A 27 -5.10 -0.35 6.57
N LYS A 28 -4.61 0.56 7.40
CA LYS A 28 -5.22 1.85 7.70
C LYS A 28 -4.13 2.90 7.91
N PHE A 29 -4.52 4.16 7.82
CA PHE A 29 -3.64 5.30 8.03
C PHE A 29 -4.17 6.14 9.18
N LEU A 30 -3.28 6.54 10.09
CA LEU A 30 -3.54 7.63 11.03
C LEU A 30 -2.89 8.88 10.45
N ILE A 31 -3.69 9.91 10.22
CA ILE A 31 -3.23 11.13 9.55
C ILE A 31 -3.56 12.32 10.44
N THR A 32 -2.54 13.11 10.78
CA THR A 32 -2.69 14.38 11.50
C THR A 32 -2.73 15.54 10.51
N TYR A 33 -3.80 16.33 10.55
CA TYR A 33 -4.01 17.48 9.66
C TYR A 33 -4.39 18.74 10.45
N GLU A 34 -4.07 19.91 9.90
CA GLU A 34 -4.48 21.20 10.46
C GLU A 34 -5.93 21.52 10.06
N SER A 35 -6.75 21.87 11.03
CA SER A 35 -8.14 22.28 10.84
C SER A 35 -8.27 23.78 10.56
N ASN A 36 -9.44 24.22 10.10
CA ASN A 36 -9.74 25.63 9.85
C ASN A 36 -9.63 26.53 11.10
N SER A 37 -9.75 25.96 12.32
CA SER A 37 -9.51 26.71 13.57
C SER A 37 -8.03 26.89 13.90
N GLY A 38 -7.13 26.25 13.15
CA GLY A 38 -5.69 26.22 13.41
C GLY A 38 -5.24 25.08 14.32
N ASP A 39 -6.16 24.29 14.86
CA ASP A 39 -5.84 23.13 15.69
C ASP A 39 -5.50 21.91 14.84
N TYR A 40 -4.61 21.04 15.32
CA TYR A 40 -4.28 19.78 14.66
C TYR A 40 -5.21 18.65 15.13
N LYS A 41 -5.69 17.86 14.17
CA LYS A 41 -6.60 16.72 14.41
C LYS A 41 -6.03 15.46 13.77
N THR A 42 -6.19 14.33 14.45
CA THR A 42 -5.85 13.02 13.90
C THR A 42 -7.12 12.30 13.45
N THR A 43 -7.12 11.81 12.22
CA THR A 43 -8.19 10.98 11.66
C THR A 43 -7.67 9.62 11.23
N THR A 44 -8.58 8.66 11.09
CA THR A 44 -8.28 7.35 10.51
C THR A 44 -8.81 7.28 9.10
N LEU A 45 -7.93 7.06 8.14
CA LEU A 45 -8.28 6.73 6.76
C LEU A 45 -8.18 5.20 6.61
N ASN A 46 -9.29 4.56 6.26
CA ASN A 46 -9.32 3.13 5.97
C ASN A 46 -9.38 2.91 4.46
N LEU A 47 -8.92 1.74 4.01
CA LEU A 47 -9.26 1.26 2.68
C LEU A 47 -10.79 1.09 2.57
N SER A 48 -11.35 1.33 1.39
CA SER A 48 -12.77 1.06 1.09
C SER A 48 -12.95 -0.37 0.58
N SER A 49 -14.19 -0.86 0.51
CA SER A 49 -14.48 -2.15 -0.16
C SER A 49 -14.23 -2.12 -1.67
N SER A 50 -14.26 -0.93 -2.28
CA SER A 50 -14.05 -0.71 -3.71
C SER A 50 -12.64 -0.17 -3.96
N VAL A 51 -11.63 -1.05 -3.86
CA VAL A 51 -10.25 -0.70 -4.22
C VAL A 51 -9.99 -1.10 -5.67
N THR A 52 -9.46 -0.17 -6.47
CA THR A 52 -8.90 -0.48 -7.79
C THR A 52 -7.39 -0.61 -7.69
N HIS A 53 -6.79 -1.43 -8.53
CA HIS A 53 -5.33 -1.59 -8.59
C HIS A 53 -4.76 -1.16 -9.95
N ASN A 54 -5.42 -0.19 -10.59
CA ASN A 54 -5.04 0.30 -11.91
C ASN A 54 -3.64 0.93 -11.87
N GLY A 55 -2.81 0.61 -12.85
CA GLY A 55 -1.43 1.07 -12.90
C GLY A 55 -0.45 0.21 -12.10
N SER A 56 -0.91 -0.87 -11.45
CA SER A 56 -0.02 -1.91 -10.93
C SER A 56 0.65 -2.67 -12.08
N LEU A 57 1.91 -3.06 -11.91
CA LEU A 57 2.75 -3.61 -12.98
C LEU A 57 3.66 -4.73 -12.47
N CYS A 58 3.86 -5.73 -13.32
CA CYS A 58 4.93 -6.71 -13.13
C CYS A 58 6.30 -6.03 -13.23
N GLY A 59 7.26 -6.51 -12.43
CA GLY A 59 8.66 -6.12 -12.53
C GLY A 59 9.51 -7.18 -13.21
N ASN A 60 10.75 -6.81 -13.55
CA ASN A 60 11.79 -7.71 -14.05
C ASN A 60 13.17 -7.30 -13.49
N ASP A 61 14.27 -7.78 -14.07
CA ASP A 61 15.63 -7.48 -13.59
C ASP A 61 16.04 -6.01 -13.73
N THR A 62 15.32 -5.24 -14.55
CA THR A 62 15.61 -3.82 -14.86
C THR A 62 14.47 -2.87 -14.50
N GLN A 63 13.28 -3.40 -14.26
CA GLN A 63 12.07 -2.63 -13.96
C GLN A 63 11.49 -3.08 -12.63
N ALA A 64 11.23 -2.12 -11.74
CA ALA A 64 10.57 -2.39 -10.47
C ALA A 64 9.15 -2.93 -10.70
N ALA A 65 8.75 -3.90 -9.88
CA ALA A 65 7.35 -4.27 -9.75
C ALA A 65 6.62 -3.18 -8.96
N LEU A 66 5.35 -2.94 -9.30
CA LEU A 66 4.56 -1.87 -8.71
C LEU A 66 3.20 -2.41 -8.28
N VAL A 67 2.88 -2.24 -7.00
CA VAL A 67 1.50 -2.32 -6.52
C VAL A 67 1.01 -0.89 -6.37
N ALA A 68 -0.06 -0.54 -7.06
CA ALA A 68 -0.70 0.76 -6.99
C ALA A 68 -2.19 0.58 -6.79
N VAL A 69 -2.72 1.08 -5.67
CA VAL A 69 -4.13 1.00 -5.32
C VAL A 69 -4.75 2.37 -5.18
N GLN A 70 -6.01 2.49 -5.60
CA GLN A 70 -6.82 3.69 -5.46
C GLN A 70 -8.12 3.35 -4.74
N PHE A 71 -8.54 4.23 -3.85
CA PHE A 71 -9.67 3.98 -2.96
C PHE A 71 -10.31 5.29 -2.48
N GLY A 72 -11.58 5.21 -2.07
CA GLY A 72 -12.35 6.36 -1.59
C GLY A 72 -12.33 7.56 -2.55
N GLU A 73 -12.43 8.76 -1.98
CA GLU A 73 -12.55 10.03 -2.73
C GLU A 73 -11.17 10.58 -3.15
N GLY A 74 -10.48 9.86 -4.02
CA GLY A 74 -9.22 10.30 -4.62
C GLY A 74 -7.97 10.03 -3.78
N HIS A 75 -8.01 8.99 -2.93
CA HIS A 75 -6.83 8.50 -2.23
C HIS A 75 -6.13 7.41 -3.05
N SER A 76 -4.81 7.31 -2.92
CA SER A 76 -4.02 6.25 -3.52
C SER A 76 -2.83 5.87 -2.66
N TRP A 77 -2.42 4.60 -2.77
CA TRP A 77 -1.24 4.07 -2.11
C TRP A 77 -0.48 3.20 -3.10
N SER A 78 0.84 3.26 -3.09
CA SER A 78 1.66 2.41 -3.95
C SER A 78 2.99 2.04 -3.32
N ILE A 79 3.52 0.88 -3.69
CA ILE A 79 4.87 0.45 -3.33
C ILE A 79 5.60 -0.08 -4.57
N ASN A 80 6.84 0.36 -4.73
CA ASN A 80 7.78 -0.21 -5.70
C ASN A 80 8.59 -1.31 -5.04
N MET A 81 8.82 -2.40 -5.76
CA MET A 81 9.70 -3.48 -5.35
C MET A 81 10.74 -3.73 -6.43
N THR A 82 12.01 -3.83 -6.04
CA THR A 82 13.09 -4.26 -6.91
C THR A 82 13.66 -5.57 -6.44
N LYS A 83 14.30 -6.30 -7.36
CA LYS A 83 14.99 -7.55 -7.06
C LYS A 83 16.45 -7.52 -7.47
N ASN A 84 17.22 -8.37 -6.82
CA ASN A 84 18.52 -8.84 -7.30
C ASN A 84 18.39 -10.34 -7.64
N ASN A 85 19.50 -11.07 -7.69
CA ASN A 85 19.52 -12.49 -8.06
C ASN A 85 18.94 -13.42 -7.00
N GLU A 86 18.84 -12.99 -5.75
CA GLU A 86 18.48 -13.82 -4.59
C GLU A 86 17.24 -13.32 -3.86
N THR A 87 17.07 -12.00 -3.78
CA THR A 87 16.04 -11.36 -2.96
C THR A 87 15.31 -10.24 -3.70
N TYR A 88 14.12 -9.91 -3.21
CA TYR A 88 13.41 -8.68 -3.54
C TYR A 88 13.13 -7.88 -2.26
N GLN A 89 12.93 -6.57 -2.42
CA GLN A 89 12.59 -5.69 -1.31
C GLN A 89 11.69 -4.56 -1.81
N GLY A 90 10.90 -3.97 -0.91
CA GLY A 90 10.26 -2.70 -1.19
C GLY A 90 11.30 -1.57 -1.21
N ASP A 91 11.12 -0.61 -2.11
CA ASP A 91 11.97 0.57 -2.22
C ASP A 91 11.29 1.76 -1.56
N PHE A 92 10.21 2.21 -2.17
CA PHE A 92 9.48 3.39 -1.73
C PHE A 92 7.98 3.14 -1.74
N ILE A 93 7.35 3.58 -0.67
CA ILE A 93 5.91 3.66 -0.51
C ILE A 93 5.50 5.11 -0.75
N THR A 94 4.51 5.30 -1.61
CA THR A 94 3.86 6.59 -1.86
C THR A 94 2.42 6.52 -1.40
N LEU A 95 2.02 7.43 -0.53
CA LEU A 95 0.63 7.64 -0.12
C LEU A 95 0.19 9.01 -0.61
N THR A 96 -0.90 9.07 -1.37
CA THR A 96 -1.61 10.31 -1.67
C THR A 96 -2.99 10.27 -1.02
N TYR A 97 -3.29 11.24 -0.17
CA TYR A 97 -4.61 11.41 0.41
C TYR A 97 -5.20 12.77 0.04
N ASN A 98 -6.50 12.80 -0.23
CA ASN A 98 -7.22 13.98 -0.67
C ASN A 98 -7.92 14.65 0.52
N THR A 99 -7.44 15.82 0.96
CA THR A 99 -8.08 16.56 2.07
C THR A 99 -9.37 17.28 1.67
N ASN A 100 -9.80 17.16 0.41
CA ASN A 100 -11.16 17.53 0.01
C ASN A 100 -12.19 16.45 0.33
N ASP A 101 -11.78 15.23 0.69
CA ASP A 101 -12.68 14.21 1.21
C ASP A 101 -13.21 14.65 2.58
N THR A 102 -14.39 15.28 2.58
CA THR A 102 -15.00 15.84 3.79
C THR A 102 -15.53 14.77 4.75
N ALA A 103 -15.64 13.51 4.32
CA ALA A 103 -16.00 12.41 5.22
C ALA A 103 -14.83 12.06 6.16
N VAL A 104 -13.59 12.20 5.67
CA VAL A 104 -12.36 11.90 6.43
C VAL A 104 -11.74 13.18 7.03
N PHE A 105 -11.82 14.29 6.28
CA PHE A 105 -11.18 15.58 6.55
C PHE A 105 -12.21 16.74 6.53
N PRO A 106 -13.24 16.71 7.40
CA PRO A 106 -14.39 17.63 7.32
C PRO A 106 -14.02 19.12 7.37
N ASP A 107 -12.99 19.47 8.13
CA ASP A 107 -12.57 20.85 8.34
C ASP A 107 -11.08 21.08 8.08
N ALA A 108 -10.46 20.24 7.23
CA ALA A 108 -9.06 20.43 6.86
C ALA A 108 -8.83 21.81 6.22
N LYS A 109 -7.83 22.52 6.72
CA LYS A 109 -7.41 23.84 6.23
C LYS A 109 -6.73 23.75 4.87
N ARG A 110 -5.82 22.79 4.72
CA ARG A 110 -5.24 22.45 3.41
C ARG A 110 -6.29 21.74 2.57
N LYS A 111 -6.45 22.14 1.32
CA LYS A 111 -7.35 21.53 0.34
C LYS A 111 -6.56 20.85 -0.78
N GLY A 112 -7.10 19.75 -1.30
CA GLY A 112 -6.52 18.97 -2.39
C GLY A 112 -5.61 17.82 -1.96
N PRO A 113 -4.88 17.21 -2.92
CA PRO A 113 -4.05 16.06 -2.65
C PRO A 113 -2.79 16.42 -1.84
N VAL A 114 -2.43 15.51 -0.94
CA VAL A 114 -1.18 15.53 -0.19
C VAL A 114 -0.48 14.20 -0.42
N THR A 115 0.77 14.26 -0.87
CA THR A 115 1.58 13.08 -1.18
C THR A 115 2.72 12.97 -0.18
N VAL A 116 2.89 11.78 0.39
CA VAL A 116 3.98 11.42 1.29
C VAL A 116 4.74 10.25 0.68
N LEU A 117 6.07 10.34 0.71
CA LEU A 117 6.99 9.32 0.23
C LEU A 117 7.79 8.80 1.42
N VAL A 118 7.82 7.48 1.61
CA VAL A 118 8.61 6.84 2.67
C VAL A 118 9.35 5.64 2.11
N LYS A 119 10.57 5.41 2.59
CA LYS A 119 11.33 4.21 2.24
C LYS A 119 10.72 3.01 2.96
N ASP A 120 10.51 1.90 2.25
CA ASP A 120 10.07 0.66 2.90
C ASP A 120 11.22 0.12 3.78
N PRO A 121 11.00 -0.13 5.08
CA PRO A 121 12.04 -0.59 5.98
C PRO A 121 12.03 -2.12 6.16
N LEU A 122 11.17 -2.85 5.43
CA LEU A 122 11.21 -4.31 5.44
C LEU A 122 12.55 -4.81 4.90
N HIS A 123 12.99 -5.92 5.47
CA HIS A 123 14.23 -6.56 5.03
C HIS A 123 13.99 -7.30 3.71
N PRO A 124 15.04 -7.53 2.91
CA PRO A 124 14.91 -8.31 1.68
C PRO A 124 14.30 -9.68 1.92
N VAL A 125 13.34 -10.05 1.09
CA VAL A 125 12.65 -11.34 1.07
C VAL A 125 13.27 -12.21 -0.02
N GLN A 126 13.46 -13.50 0.25
CA GLN A 126 13.99 -14.43 -0.76
C GLN A 126 13.02 -14.54 -1.95
N LEU A 127 13.57 -14.57 -3.15
CA LEU A 127 12.80 -14.87 -4.35
C LEU A 127 12.17 -16.26 -4.25
N ASN A 128 11.02 -16.46 -4.91
CA ASN A 128 10.26 -17.72 -4.90
C ASN A 128 9.84 -18.15 -3.49
N THR A 129 9.61 -17.17 -2.61
CA THR A 129 9.03 -17.39 -1.29
C THR A 129 7.94 -16.36 -1.05
N VAL A 130 6.87 -16.80 -0.38
CA VAL A 130 5.80 -15.91 0.04
C VAL A 130 6.16 -15.30 1.39
N PHE A 131 6.17 -13.97 1.46
CA PHE A 131 6.27 -13.25 2.72
C PHE A 131 4.91 -13.26 3.42
N VAL A 132 4.88 -13.67 4.68
CA VAL A 132 3.66 -13.67 5.50
C VAL A 132 3.92 -12.97 6.82
N CYS A 133 3.12 -11.96 7.15
CA CYS A 133 3.15 -11.28 8.43
C CYS A 133 1.72 -11.06 8.94
N HIS A 134 1.32 -11.82 9.96
CA HIS A 134 0.01 -11.67 10.60
C HIS A 134 -0.06 -10.49 11.58
N ASN A 135 1.08 -10.16 12.19
CA ASN A 135 1.14 -9.12 13.20
C ASN A 135 0.99 -7.72 12.59
N SER A 136 0.56 -6.78 13.42
CA SER A 136 0.54 -5.38 13.02
C SER A 136 1.95 -4.82 12.90
N TYR A 137 2.18 -4.08 11.83
CA TYR A 137 3.44 -3.41 11.53
C TYR A 137 3.18 -1.94 11.16
N PHE A 138 4.08 -1.04 11.57
CA PHE A 138 3.87 0.41 11.58
C PHE A 138 4.98 1.11 10.78
N ILE A 139 4.58 1.99 9.87
CA ILE A 139 5.49 2.88 9.13
C ILE A 139 5.10 4.32 9.44
N GLU A 140 5.99 5.05 10.11
CA GLU A 140 5.80 6.47 10.41
C GLU A 140 6.50 7.35 9.38
N ALA A 141 5.79 8.36 8.88
CA ALA A 141 6.33 9.35 7.94
C ALA A 141 5.60 10.69 8.12
N GLU A 142 6.33 11.74 8.47
CA GLU A 142 5.80 13.08 8.71
C GLU A 142 4.62 13.06 9.72
N ASN A 143 3.42 13.41 9.28
CA ASN A 143 2.20 13.45 10.08
C ASN A 143 1.34 12.20 9.91
N ILE A 144 1.93 11.10 9.44
CA ILE A 144 1.21 9.88 9.06
C ILE A 144 1.83 8.65 9.71
N THR A 145 0.97 7.78 10.23
CA THR A 145 1.31 6.40 10.59
C THR A 145 0.53 5.45 9.70
N GLN A 146 1.23 4.66 8.89
CA GLN A 146 0.65 3.58 8.10
C GLN A 146 0.70 2.30 8.94
N ILE A 147 -0.42 1.59 9.05
CA ILE A 147 -0.55 0.39 9.89
C ILE A 147 -1.00 -0.74 8.98
N PHE A 148 -0.17 -1.78 8.87
CA PHE A 148 -0.39 -2.98 8.06
C PHE A 148 -0.62 -4.19 8.97
N TRP A 149 -1.43 -5.15 8.55
CA TRP A 149 -1.57 -6.45 9.20
C TRP A 149 -2.11 -7.48 8.21
N ASN A 150 -2.00 -8.77 8.57
CA ASN A 150 -2.41 -9.89 7.70
C ASN A 150 -1.81 -9.77 6.29
N VAL A 151 -0.53 -9.43 6.20
CA VAL A 151 0.17 -9.24 4.94
C VAL A 151 0.61 -10.61 4.40
N THR A 152 0.29 -10.87 3.13
CA THR A 152 0.82 -11.95 2.30
C THR A 152 1.32 -11.30 1.01
N VAL A 153 2.61 -11.41 0.69
CA VAL A 153 3.17 -10.82 -0.54
C VAL A 153 4.15 -11.79 -1.18
N GLU A 154 4.06 -11.93 -2.49
CA GLU A 154 5.11 -12.50 -3.31
C GLU A 154 5.23 -11.68 -4.59
N ALA A 155 6.37 -11.00 -4.75
CA ALA A 155 6.71 -10.31 -5.98
C ALA A 155 7.63 -11.18 -6.85
N PHE A 156 7.63 -10.91 -8.16
CA PHE A 156 8.45 -11.62 -9.14
C PHE A 156 8.19 -13.13 -9.18
N VAL A 157 6.91 -13.51 -9.04
CA VAL A 157 6.45 -14.91 -9.10
C VAL A 157 6.92 -15.56 -10.39
N GLN A 158 7.55 -16.72 -10.28
CA GLN A 158 8.00 -17.50 -11.44
C GLN A 158 6.92 -18.50 -11.86
N ASN A 159 6.78 -18.69 -13.18
CA ASN A 159 5.85 -19.67 -13.78
C ASN A 159 4.37 -19.46 -13.41
N GLY A 160 3.97 -18.26 -12.98
CA GLY A 160 2.56 -17.95 -12.71
C GLY A 160 1.98 -18.57 -11.45
N THR A 161 2.78 -19.25 -10.62
CA THR A 161 2.29 -19.99 -9.46
C THR A 161 2.86 -19.41 -8.18
N VAL A 162 2.01 -18.83 -7.34
CA VAL A 162 2.37 -18.32 -6.01
C VAL A 162 2.89 -19.47 -5.16
N SER A 163 4.00 -19.22 -4.47
CA SER A 163 4.66 -20.15 -3.57
C SER A 163 3.76 -20.52 -2.40
N LYS A 164 3.96 -21.72 -1.85
CA LYS A 164 3.19 -22.19 -0.70
C LYS A 164 3.63 -21.45 0.56
N LYS A 165 2.66 -21.09 1.40
CA LYS A 165 2.85 -20.53 2.75
C LYS A 165 3.49 -21.55 3.69
#